data_AF-A0AB34IRC9-F1
#
_entry.id   AF-A0AB34IRC9-F1
#
_cell.length_a   1.000
_cell.length_b   1.000
_cell.length_c   1.000
_cell.angle_alpha   90.00
_cell.angle_beta   90.00
_cell.angle_gamma   90.00
#
_symmetry.space_group_name_H-M   'P 1'
#
loop_
_entity.id
_entity.type
_entity.pdbx_description
1 polymer ?
#
loop_
_entity_poly.entity_id
_entity_poly.type
_entity_poly.pdbx_seq_one_letter_code
_entity_poly.pdbx_strand_id
1 'polypeptide(L)'
;MEELRLHLRWQREQLRLWRRGAPPPRFLVLRPGDKYTVCSSPPGHDDLRAHCYRHRGAVPAAPPAHWDESILSSRPRLTRPIPGLGNIALSLVSAAVAAVVSRRVLLVEKAAGLAAALGPPLDELLLETSGWAEAVAEAQRRGLALDGFAAHDDISAMEGLCADDLRLRPTARVWRIFSNQYFLPLLLLNPHHARQVERMALAAAGGKRAARRADASAAGGQVRLWGPALRTLLRPSEAVQRSLSAFLDEQTAGQPMVSMHVRAQLTGDANKLAAAAACARSRLRANNASLLFLATMHEQTRHALAAALPEVKVLWFGRAIGAQGSSRRATISAVSDLWLMGAAKEVMVTPGSTFGYVAHAISGGRATLYGGTHTSHDLIGATSDNDCREVPTSEAAFHFLKHARSRFESCRAGHRNASMRTTDLYRLSSVIH
;
A
#
# COMPACT_ATOMS: atom_id res chain seq x y z
N MET A 1 1.34 16.76 -5.96
CA MET A 1 0.06 16.10 -6.37
C MET A 1 -0.44 16.50 -7.75
N GLU A 2 -0.22 17.73 -8.20
CA GLU A 2 -0.66 18.18 -9.52
C GLU A 2 -0.14 17.31 -10.68
N GLU A 3 1.14 16.91 -10.67
CA GLU A 3 1.69 15.99 -11.69
C GLU A 3 0.91 14.66 -11.75
N LEU A 4 0.56 14.05 -10.62
CA LEU A 4 -0.27 12.85 -10.62
C LEU A 4 -1.64 13.12 -11.22
N ARG A 5 -2.30 14.23 -10.86
CA ARG A 5 -3.61 14.60 -11.41
C ARG A 5 -3.55 14.87 -12.92
N LEU A 6 -2.51 15.56 -13.38
CA LEU A 6 -2.25 15.79 -14.80
C LEU A 6 -2.06 14.47 -15.54
N HIS A 7 -1.26 13.57 -14.98
CA HIS A 7 -1.04 12.25 -15.54
C HIS A 7 -2.33 11.43 -15.60
N LEU A 8 -3.16 11.47 -14.55
CA LEU A 8 -4.47 10.81 -14.54
C LEU A 8 -5.41 11.36 -15.62
N ARG A 9 -5.42 12.69 -15.84
CA ARG A 9 -6.18 13.29 -16.96
C ARG A 9 -5.66 12.84 -18.32
N TRP A 10 -4.34 12.89 -18.52
CA TRP A 10 -3.69 12.40 -19.74
C TRP A 10 -4.02 10.92 -19.98
N GLN A 11 -3.99 10.10 -18.94
CA GLN A 11 -4.28 8.69 -19.01
C GLN A 11 -5.71 8.40 -19.49
N ARG A 12 -6.70 9.12 -18.94
CA ARG A 12 -8.11 9.02 -19.38
C ARG A 12 -8.23 9.35 -20.87
N GLU A 13 -7.54 10.39 -21.31
CA GLU A 13 -7.53 10.78 -22.72
C GLU A 13 -6.89 9.70 -23.61
N GLN A 14 -5.77 9.11 -23.19
CA GLN A 14 -5.15 8.00 -23.92
C GLN A 14 -6.08 6.78 -24.02
N LEU A 15 -6.76 6.43 -22.93
CA LEU A 15 -7.75 5.34 -22.93
C LEU A 15 -8.94 5.64 -23.85
N ARG A 16 -9.42 6.89 -23.87
CA ARG A 16 -10.50 7.34 -24.76
C ARG A 16 -10.09 7.26 -26.23
N LEU A 17 -8.89 7.74 -26.58
CA LEU A 17 -8.35 7.68 -27.95
C LEU A 17 -8.15 6.24 -28.41
N TRP A 18 -7.58 5.39 -27.56
CA TRP A 18 -7.37 3.98 -27.86
C TRP A 18 -8.69 3.24 -28.11
N ARG A 19 -9.74 3.48 -27.30
CA ARG A 19 -11.09 2.94 -27.52
C ARG A 19 -11.72 3.39 -28.84
N ARG A 20 -11.24 4.48 -29.45
CA ARG A 20 -11.66 4.98 -30.77
C ARG A 20 -10.76 4.48 -31.91
N GLY A 21 -9.88 3.50 -31.66
CA GLY A 21 -9.01 2.89 -32.66
C GLY A 21 -7.61 3.51 -32.79
N ALA A 22 -7.24 4.48 -31.95
CA ALA A 22 -5.88 5.00 -31.96
C ALA A 22 -4.84 3.97 -31.48
N PRO A 23 -3.55 4.23 -31.77
CA PRO A 23 -2.38 3.70 -31.09
C PRO A 23 -2.60 3.07 -29.70
N PRO A 24 -2.40 1.76 -29.38
CA PRO A 24 -2.41 1.38 -27.98
C PRO A 24 -1.28 2.13 -27.24
N PRO A 25 -1.58 2.83 -26.13
CA PRO A 25 -0.56 3.51 -25.35
C PRO A 25 0.37 2.49 -24.69
N ARG A 26 1.45 2.97 -24.07
CA ARG A 26 2.29 2.11 -23.23
C ARG A 26 1.59 1.92 -21.89
N PHE A 27 1.44 0.68 -21.47
CA PHE A 27 0.75 0.32 -20.25
C PHE A 27 1.75 -0.05 -19.15
N LEU A 28 1.37 0.28 -17.91
CA LEU A 28 1.93 -0.28 -16.70
C LEU A 28 0.77 -0.99 -15.99
N VAL A 29 0.82 -2.32 -15.90
CA VAL A 29 -0.23 -3.14 -15.29
C VAL A 29 0.21 -3.54 -13.90
N LEU A 30 -0.40 -2.99 -12.87
CA LEU A 30 -0.21 -3.44 -11.49
C LEU A 30 -1.14 -4.62 -11.21
N ARG A 31 -0.56 -5.74 -10.79
CA ARG A 31 -1.26 -6.83 -10.12
C ARG A 31 -0.86 -6.86 -8.65
N PRO A 32 -1.73 -6.38 -7.74
CA PRO A 32 -1.44 -6.48 -6.32
C PRO A 32 -1.28 -7.95 -5.91
N GLY A 33 -0.24 -8.26 -5.14
CA GLY A 33 0.08 -9.62 -4.66
C GLY A 33 -0.20 -9.80 -3.16
N ASP A 34 -0.39 -11.03 -2.70
CA ASP A 34 -0.45 -11.35 -1.26
C ASP A 34 0.93 -11.79 -0.74
N LYS A 35 1.18 -11.64 0.57
CA LYS A 35 2.40 -12.05 1.27
C LYS A 35 2.70 -13.55 1.14
N TYR A 36 1.68 -14.38 0.91
CA TYR A 36 1.80 -15.84 0.86
C TYR A 36 2.18 -16.43 -0.50
N THR A 37 2.58 -15.60 -1.47
CA THR A 37 3.27 -16.13 -2.66
C THR A 37 4.73 -16.48 -2.39
N VAL A 38 5.21 -16.22 -1.17
CA VAL A 38 6.55 -16.55 -0.68
C VAL A 38 6.61 -18.00 -0.22
N CYS A 39 7.28 -18.85 -1.00
CA CYS A 39 7.87 -20.07 -0.47
C CYS A 39 9.13 -19.69 0.28
N SER A 40 9.19 -19.97 1.57
CA SER A 40 10.37 -19.72 2.39
C SER A 40 11.56 -20.57 1.93
N SER A 41 12.75 -19.97 1.94
CA SER A 41 14.03 -20.65 1.77
C SER A 41 14.85 -20.52 3.05
N PRO A 42 15.43 -21.61 3.59
CA PRO A 42 16.52 -21.55 4.58
C PRO A 42 17.88 -21.33 3.86
N PRO A 43 18.94 -20.94 4.58
CA PRO A 43 20.16 -20.43 3.96
C PRO A 43 20.97 -21.56 3.29
N GLY A 44 21.29 -21.38 2.00
CA GLY A 44 22.40 -22.13 1.38
C GLY A 44 22.23 -22.70 -0.03
N HIS A 45 21.14 -22.49 -0.77
CA HIS A 45 20.99 -23.12 -2.10
C HIS A 45 20.48 -22.22 -3.23
N ASP A 46 21.12 -22.38 -4.38
CA ASP A 46 20.80 -21.83 -5.68
C ASP A 46 19.39 -22.23 -6.17
N ASP A 47 18.70 -21.23 -6.70
CA ASP A 47 17.49 -21.24 -7.54
C ASP A 47 16.46 -22.36 -7.33
N LEU A 48 15.65 -22.24 -6.26
CA LEU A 48 14.51 -23.13 -5.97
C LEU A 48 13.15 -22.51 -6.32
N ARG A 49 12.97 -22.07 -7.57
CA ARG A 49 11.62 -21.82 -8.12
C ARG A 49 10.77 -23.10 -8.25
N ALA A 50 11.41 -24.29 -8.12
CA ALA A 50 10.79 -25.60 -8.36
C ALA A 50 10.04 -26.23 -7.17
N HIS A 51 10.11 -25.69 -5.94
CA HIS A 51 9.55 -26.37 -4.75
C HIS A 51 8.22 -25.79 -4.22
N CYS A 52 7.74 -24.69 -4.78
CA CYS A 52 6.39 -24.17 -4.49
C CYS A 52 5.25 -25.07 -5.03
N TYR A 53 5.59 -26.01 -5.92
CA TYR A 53 4.68 -26.95 -6.54
C TYR A 53 4.86 -28.34 -5.94
N ARG A 54 4.39 -28.58 -4.71
CA ARG A 54 4.07 -29.96 -4.30
C ARG A 54 2.79 -30.40 -4.99
N HIS A 55 2.89 -30.74 -6.27
CA HIS A 55 2.10 -31.82 -6.83
C HIS A 55 2.56 -33.12 -6.16
N ARG A 56 1.63 -34.01 -5.77
CA ARG A 56 1.90 -35.40 -5.43
C ARG A 56 2.27 -36.22 -6.69
N GLY A 57 3.26 -35.78 -7.46
CA GLY A 57 3.65 -36.40 -8.72
C GLY A 57 5.10 -36.08 -9.07
N ALA A 58 5.72 -36.98 -9.86
CA ALA A 58 7.13 -36.95 -10.23
C ALA A 58 7.56 -35.58 -10.81
N VAL A 59 8.72 -35.11 -10.37
CA VAL A 59 9.33 -33.85 -10.80
C VAL A 59 9.84 -34.01 -12.25
N PRO A 60 9.48 -33.14 -13.21
CA PRO A 60 10.08 -33.16 -14.54
C PRO A 60 11.55 -32.73 -14.48
N ALA A 61 12.41 -33.35 -15.30
CA ALA A 61 13.86 -33.18 -15.29
C ALA A 61 14.38 -31.80 -15.78
N ALA A 62 13.50 -30.87 -16.16
CA ALA A 62 13.86 -29.51 -16.52
C ALA A 62 12.76 -28.53 -16.07
N PRO A 63 13.10 -27.38 -15.44
CA PRO A 63 12.10 -26.38 -15.10
C PRO A 63 11.60 -25.71 -16.38
N PRO A 64 10.29 -25.75 -16.71
CA PRO A 64 9.72 -24.99 -17.84
C PRO A 64 9.87 -23.48 -17.60
N ALA A 65 9.58 -22.59 -18.54
CA ALA A 65 9.58 -21.13 -18.34
C ALA A 65 8.37 -20.67 -17.49
N HIS A 66 8.35 -21.07 -16.21
CA HIS A 66 7.15 -21.45 -15.44
C HIS A 66 6.31 -20.32 -14.81
N TRP A 67 6.61 -19.04 -15.07
CA TRP A 67 5.69 -17.95 -14.70
C TRP A 67 4.76 -17.56 -15.85
N ASP A 68 5.28 -17.49 -17.07
CA ASP A 68 4.47 -17.15 -18.24
C ASP A 68 3.41 -18.22 -18.49
N GLU A 69 3.75 -19.51 -18.46
CA GLU A 69 2.74 -20.56 -18.70
C GLU A 69 1.66 -20.64 -17.60
N SER A 70 2.00 -20.49 -16.31
CA SER A 70 0.99 -20.53 -15.24
C SER A 70 0.11 -19.29 -15.21
N ILE A 71 0.65 -18.13 -15.59
CA ILE A 71 -0.08 -16.85 -15.65
C ILE A 71 -0.92 -16.74 -16.93
N LEU A 72 -0.46 -17.34 -18.02
CA LEU A 72 -1.13 -17.37 -19.33
C LEU A 72 -2.09 -18.56 -19.47
N SER A 73 -1.95 -19.62 -18.66
CA SER A 73 -2.90 -20.73 -18.70
C SER A 73 -4.24 -20.28 -18.15
N SER A 74 -5.28 -20.43 -18.96
CA SER A 74 -6.70 -20.25 -18.60
C SER A 74 -7.21 -21.30 -17.59
N ARG A 75 -6.32 -22.06 -16.93
CA ARG A 75 -6.69 -23.14 -16.01
C ARG A 75 -7.11 -22.56 -14.64
N PRO A 76 -8.36 -22.77 -14.20
CA PRO A 76 -8.96 -22.04 -13.07
C PRO A 76 -8.58 -22.54 -11.66
N ARG A 77 -7.46 -23.26 -11.47
CA ARG A 77 -7.23 -24.05 -10.23
C ARG A 77 -6.31 -23.45 -9.16
N LEU A 78 -5.81 -22.22 -9.33
CA LEU A 78 -5.06 -21.54 -8.26
C LEU A 78 -5.80 -20.27 -7.83
N THR A 79 -6.74 -20.43 -6.89
CA THR A 79 -7.31 -19.32 -6.12
C THR A 79 -6.20 -18.74 -5.23
N ARG A 80 -5.39 -17.84 -5.79
CA ARG A 80 -4.43 -17.07 -4.99
C ARG A 80 -5.23 -16.20 -4.01
N PRO A 81 -4.80 -16.10 -2.74
CA PRO A 81 -5.48 -15.25 -1.78
C PRO A 81 -5.55 -13.81 -2.27
N ILE A 82 -6.70 -13.17 -2.06
CA ILE A 82 -6.91 -11.77 -2.44
C ILE A 82 -6.00 -10.93 -1.53
N PRO A 83 -5.14 -10.07 -2.09
CA PRO A 83 -4.26 -9.24 -1.29
C PRO A 83 -5.06 -8.33 -0.36
N GLY A 84 -4.58 -8.17 0.87
CA GLY A 84 -5.17 -7.24 1.82
C GLY A 84 -5.14 -5.79 1.29
N LEU A 85 -6.16 -5.00 1.62
CA LEU A 85 -6.32 -3.62 1.16
C LEU A 85 -5.09 -2.74 1.44
N GLY A 86 -4.43 -2.96 2.59
CA GLY A 86 -3.18 -2.28 2.93
C GLY A 86 -2.06 -2.51 1.92
N ASN A 87 -1.87 -3.76 1.47
CA ASN A 87 -0.84 -4.10 0.48
C ASN A 87 -1.18 -3.56 -0.90
N ILE A 88 -2.47 -3.58 -1.28
CA ILE A 88 -2.95 -2.98 -2.52
C ILE A 88 -2.63 -1.49 -2.54
N ALA A 89 -2.92 -0.79 -1.45
CA ALA A 89 -2.63 0.63 -1.33
C ALA A 89 -1.14 0.93 -1.53
N LEU A 90 -0.25 0.17 -0.86
CA LEU A 90 1.21 0.36 -0.90
C LEU A 90 1.77 0.23 -2.31
N SER A 91 1.39 -0.84 -3.00
CA SER A 91 1.85 -1.08 -4.37
C SER A 91 1.18 -0.15 -5.38
N LEU A 92 -0.07 0.26 -5.14
CA LEU A 92 -0.80 1.20 -6.00
C LEU A 92 -0.12 2.56 -6.08
N VAL A 93 0.28 3.15 -4.95
CA VAL A 93 0.97 4.46 -4.99
C VAL A 93 2.29 4.34 -5.71
N SER A 94 3.07 3.30 -5.43
CA SER A 94 4.37 3.08 -6.06
C SER A 94 4.23 2.90 -7.58
N ALA A 95 3.23 2.12 -8.01
CA ALA A 95 2.92 1.90 -9.43
C ALA A 95 2.39 3.16 -10.12
N ALA A 96 1.58 3.98 -9.43
CA ALA A 96 1.11 5.25 -9.96
C ALA A 96 2.26 6.24 -10.18
N VAL A 97 3.21 6.32 -9.25
CA VAL A 97 4.42 7.14 -9.46
C VAL A 97 5.29 6.55 -10.57
N ALA A 98 5.46 5.23 -10.63
CA ALA A 98 6.17 4.56 -11.72
C ALA A 98 5.53 4.87 -13.09
N ALA A 99 4.20 4.88 -13.18
CA ALA A 99 3.46 5.22 -14.39
C ALA A 99 3.68 6.68 -14.82
N VAL A 100 3.71 7.62 -13.87
CA VAL A 100 4.04 9.03 -14.13
C VAL A 100 5.44 9.18 -14.72
N VAL A 101 6.46 8.61 -14.07
CA VAL A 101 7.86 8.79 -14.51
C VAL A 101 8.17 8.03 -15.80
N SER A 102 7.51 6.89 -16.04
CA SER A 102 7.63 6.11 -17.28
C SER A 102 6.71 6.58 -18.42
N ARG A 103 5.81 7.55 -18.17
CA ARG A 103 4.76 8.01 -19.10
C ARG A 103 3.90 6.86 -19.63
N ARG A 104 3.43 6.01 -18.72
CA ARG A 104 2.59 4.85 -19.03
C ARG A 104 1.20 5.02 -18.45
N VAL A 105 0.21 4.39 -19.09
CA VAL A 105 -1.15 4.26 -18.59
C VAL A 105 -1.16 3.19 -17.49
N LEU A 106 -1.46 3.56 -16.25
CA LEU A 106 -1.60 2.63 -15.12
C LEU A 106 -2.91 1.85 -15.21
N LEU A 107 -2.84 0.53 -15.20
CA LEU A 107 -3.99 -0.36 -15.08
C LEU A 107 -3.86 -1.20 -13.81
N VAL A 108 -4.96 -1.43 -13.09
CA VAL A 108 -4.98 -2.26 -11.87
C VAL A 108 -5.77 -3.54 -12.10
N GLU A 109 -5.12 -4.69 -11.95
CA GLU A 109 -5.71 -6.02 -12.16
C GLU A 109 -6.42 -6.54 -10.89
N LYS A 110 -7.52 -7.31 -11.09
CA LYS A 110 -8.26 -8.04 -10.04
C LYS A 110 -8.81 -7.17 -8.89
N ALA A 111 -9.27 -5.98 -9.23
CA ALA A 111 -9.77 -4.99 -8.28
C ALA A 111 -11.29 -4.77 -8.33
N ALA A 112 -12.08 -5.68 -8.90
CA ALA A 112 -13.54 -5.51 -9.05
C ALA A 112 -14.26 -5.20 -7.72
N GLY A 113 -13.80 -5.81 -6.61
CA GLY A 113 -14.35 -5.50 -5.28
C GLY A 113 -14.07 -4.05 -4.81
N LEU A 114 -13.03 -3.40 -5.33
CA LEU A 114 -12.66 -2.03 -4.99
C LEU A 114 -13.49 -0.99 -5.74
N ALA A 115 -13.96 -1.29 -6.96
CA ALA A 115 -14.73 -0.34 -7.77
C ALA A 115 -16.03 0.10 -7.09
N ALA A 116 -16.68 -0.79 -6.34
CA ALA A 116 -17.86 -0.41 -5.58
C ALA A 116 -17.56 0.46 -4.34
N ALA A 117 -16.35 0.36 -3.79
CA ALA A 117 -15.98 1.03 -2.55
C ALA A 117 -15.26 2.37 -2.80
N LEU A 118 -14.62 2.52 -3.96
CA LEU A 118 -13.78 3.66 -4.32
C LEU A 118 -14.41 4.43 -5.47
N GLY A 119 -14.27 5.75 -5.45
CA GLY A 119 -14.71 6.64 -6.53
C GLY A 119 -13.55 7.15 -7.38
N PRO A 120 -13.78 8.20 -8.18
CA PRO A 120 -12.76 8.80 -9.01
C PRO A 120 -11.56 9.32 -8.21
N PRO A 121 -10.33 9.11 -8.72
CA PRO A 121 -10.02 8.67 -10.07
C PRO A 121 -9.94 7.15 -10.23
N LEU A 122 -9.95 6.38 -9.15
CA LEU A 122 -9.49 5.01 -9.20
C LEU A 122 -10.48 4.07 -9.87
N ASP A 123 -11.78 4.20 -9.62
CA ASP A 123 -12.82 3.47 -10.37
C ASP A 123 -12.62 3.54 -11.90
N GLU A 124 -12.16 4.67 -12.44
CA GLU A 124 -11.83 4.86 -13.86
C GLU A 124 -10.51 4.16 -14.29
N LEU A 125 -9.61 3.86 -13.34
CA LEU A 125 -8.36 3.12 -13.56
C LEU A 125 -8.49 1.63 -13.24
N LEU A 126 -9.52 1.25 -12.47
CA LEU A 126 -9.84 -0.12 -12.15
C LEU A 126 -10.43 -0.77 -13.40
N LEU A 127 -9.75 -1.80 -13.88
CA LEU A 127 -10.33 -2.61 -14.93
C LEU A 127 -11.26 -3.62 -14.28
N GLU A 128 -12.57 -3.36 -14.37
CA GLU A 128 -13.59 -4.34 -14.05
C GLU A 128 -13.42 -5.53 -15.00
N THR A 129 -12.79 -6.60 -14.51
CA THR A 129 -12.77 -7.95 -15.08
C THR A 129 -12.11 -8.12 -16.46
N SER A 130 -11.10 -9.00 -16.56
CA SER A 130 -10.59 -9.66 -17.80
C SER A 130 -10.17 -8.84 -19.04
N GLY A 131 -10.55 -7.58 -19.22
CA GLY A 131 -10.31 -6.80 -20.44
C GLY A 131 -8.85 -6.44 -20.69
N TRP A 132 -7.99 -6.47 -19.67
CA TRP A 132 -6.55 -6.38 -19.92
C TRP A 132 -5.99 -7.67 -20.49
N ALA A 133 -6.57 -8.84 -20.18
CA ALA A 133 -6.15 -10.09 -20.79
C ALA A 133 -6.48 -10.05 -22.29
N GLU A 134 -7.60 -9.44 -22.67
CA GLU A 134 -7.91 -9.16 -24.07
C GLU A 134 -6.97 -8.10 -24.67
N ALA A 135 -6.65 -7.03 -23.95
CA ALA A 135 -5.71 -6.01 -24.42
C ALA A 135 -4.27 -6.50 -24.55
N VAL A 136 -3.84 -7.37 -23.63
CA VAL A 136 -2.53 -8.03 -23.63
C VAL A 136 -2.50 -9.14 -24.66
N ALA A 137 -3.56 -9.95 -24.77
CA ALA A 137 -3.69 -10.92 -25.84
C ALA A 137 -3.75 -10.22 -27.20
N GLU A 138 -4.42 -9.07 -27.32
CA GLU A 138 -4.42 -8.25 -28.54
C GLU A 138 -3.04 -7.66 -28.80
N ALA A 139 -2.36 -7.17 -27.77
CA ALA A 139 -1.00 -6.68 -27.91
C ALA A 139 -0.05 -7.80 -28.37
N GLN A 140 -0.16 -8.99 -27.78
CA GLN A 140 0.58 -10.19 -28.18
C GLN A 140 0.21 -10.64 -29.59
N ARG A 141 -1.08 -10.65 -29.97
CA ARG A 141 -1.55 -10.93 -31.34
C ARG A 141 -0.95 -9.96 -32.35
N ARG A 142 -0.72 -8.71 -31.96
CA ARG A 142 -0.04 -7.68 -32.74
C ARG A 142 1.50 -7.73 -32.65
N GLY A 143 2.07 -8.78 -32.06
CA GLY A 143 3.53 -8.96 -31.93
C GLY A 143 4.21 -8.00 -30.96
N LEU A 144 3.47 -7.36 -30.06
CA LEU A 144 4.05 -6.42 -29.09
C LEU A 144 4.72 -7.19 -27.95
N ALA A 145 5.97 -6.83 -27.65
CA ALA A 145 6.72 -7.39 -26.53
C ALA A 145 6.02 -7.08 -25.19
N LEU A 146 5.93 -8.09 -24.35
CA LEU A 146 5.55 -7.99 -22.94
C LEU A 146 6.80 -8.06 -22.08
N ASP A 147 6.82 -7.28 -21.02
CA ASP A 147 7.83 -7.39 -19.96
C ASP A 147 7.11 -7.32 -18.61
N GLY A 148 7.63 -8.01 -17.60
CA GLY A 148 7.00 -8.08 -16.30
C GLY A 148 7.97 -8.46 -15.20
N PHE A 149 7.67 -8.00 -13.98
CA PHE A 149 8.45 -8.37 -12.81
C PHE A 149 7.64 -8.38 -11.51
N ALA A 150 8.14 -9.11 -10.53
CA ALA A 150 7.56 -9.21 -9.20
C ALA A 150 8.36 -8.41 -8.16
N ALA A 151 7.94 -7.19 -7.83
CA ALA A 151 8.56 -6.32 -6.82
C ALA A 151 8.36 -6.79 -5.35
N HIS A 152 8.09 -8.07 -5.14
CA HIS A 152 7.95 -8.69 -3.81
C HIS A 152 8.84 -9.92 -3.65
N ASP A 153 9.06 -10.69 -4.72
CA ASP A 153 9.84 -11.95 -4.69
C ASP A 153 11.00 -11.96 -5.70
N ASP A 154 10.89 -11.19 -6.79
CA ASP A 154 11.92 -11.11 -7.82
C ASP A 154 12.83 -9.91 -7.55
N ILE A 155 13.86 -10.22 -6.76
CA ILE A 155 14.89 -9.26 -6.41
C ILE A 155 15.59 -8.73 -7.68
N SER A 156 15.71 -9.52 -8.76
CA SER A 156 16.43 -9.12 -9.99
C SER A 156 15.83 -7.87 -10.64
N ALA A 157 14.52 -7.68 -10.53
CA ALA A 157 13.86 -6.53 -11.11
C ALA A 157 13.94 -5.25 -10.27
N MET A 158 14.41 -5.34 -9.03
CA MET A 158 14.71 -4.14 -8.23
C MET A 158 15.86 -3.34 -8.82
N GLU A 159 16.80 -3.99 -9.50
CA GLU A 159 17.92 -3.34 -10.18
C GLU A 159 17.45 -2.38 -11.27
N GLY A 160 16.56 -2.83 -12.15
CA GLY A 160 15.99 -1.99 -13.21
C GLY A 160 15.29 -0.76 -12.65
N LEU A 161 14.57 -0.89 -11.52
CA LEU A 161 13.95 0.26 -10.86
C LEU A 161 14.97 1.27 -10.32
N CYS A 162 16.17 0.84 -9.94
CA CYS A 162 17.25 1.71 -9.46
C CYS A 162 18.14 2.29 -10.58
N ALA A 163 18.22 1.63 -11.74
CA ALA A 163 19.17 1.99 -12.79
C ALA A 163 18.50 2.57 -14.03
N ASP A 164 17.42 1.96 -14.49
CA ASP A 164 16.94 2.17 -15.85
C ASP A 164 16.20 3.50 -16.00
N ASP A 165 16.37 4.12 -17.17
CA ASP A 165 15.40 5.11 -17.63
C ASP A 165 14.10 4.39 -18.01
N LEU A 166 13.14 4.34 -17.09
CA LEU A 166 11.82 3.75 -17.25
C LEU A 166 10.99 4.33 -18.42
N ARG A 167 11.43 5.46 -19.01
CA ARG A 167 10.84 6.00 -20.25
C ARG A 167 11.35 5.25 -21.47
N LEU A 168 12.54 4.68 -21.42
CA LEU A 168 13.17 3.92 -22.49
C LEU A 168 13.02 2.42 -22.28
N ARG A 169 13.03 1.95 -21.02
CA ARG A 169 12.85 0.55 -20.64
C ARG A 169 11.67 0.32 -19.69
N PRO A 170 10.99 -0.82 -19.75
CA PRO A 170 11.16 -1.84 -20.78
C PRO A 170 10.71 -1.32 -22.14
N THR A 171 11.34 -1.81 -23.22
CA THR A 171 10.91 -1.48 -24.60
C THR A 171 9.51 -2.00 -24.87
N ALA A 172 9.09 -3.03 -24.11
CA ALA A 172 7.76 -3.57 -24.08
C ALA A 172 6.68 -2.48 -23.94
N ARG A 173 5.64 -2.61 -24.77
CA ARG A 173 4.47 -1.73 -24.69
C ARG A 173 3.67 -1.98 -23.43
N VAL A 174 3.69 -3.20 -22.90
CA VAL A 174 3.05 -3.55 -21.64
C VAL A 174 4.13 -3.92 -20.63
N TRP A 175 4.13 -3.22 -19.51
CA TRP A 175 5.00 -3.51 -18.38
C TRP A 175 4.17 -3.98 -17.19
N ARG A 176 4.33 -5.21 -16.73
CA ARG A 176 3.53 -5.76 -15.64
C ARG A 176 4.30 -5.77 -14.33
N ILE A 177 3.68 -5.30 -13.26
CA ILE A 177 4.27 -5.26 -11.93
C ILE A 177 3.42 -6.10 -10.99
N PHE A 178 4.03 -7.10 -10.37
CA PHE A 178 3.42 -7.87 -9.29
C PHE A 178 3.99 -7.38 -7.97
N SER A 179 3.21 -6.72 -7.13
CA SER A 179 3.76 -6.18 -5.88
C SER A 179 2.73 -6.09 -4.75
N ASN A 180 3.21 -6.32 -3.54
CA ASN A 180 2.52 -6.09 -2.28
C ASN A 180 3.27 -5.08 -1.40
N GLN A 181 4.28 -4.40 -1.96
CA GLN A 181 5.21 -3.52 -1.26
C GLN A 181 5.10 -2.09 -1.75
N TYR A 182 5.53 -1.16 -0.89
CA TYR A 182 5.74 0.23 -1.25
C TYR A 182 7.15 0.41 -1.84
N PHE A 183 7.32 0.14 -3.14
CA PHE A 183 8.63 0.15 -3.80
C PHE A 183 9.09 1.53 -4.30
N LEU A 184 8.37 2.63 -3.96
CA LEU A 184 8.79 3.99 -4.29
C LEU A 184 10.26 4.31 -3.93
N PRO A 185 10.82 3.85 -2.80
CA PRO A 185 12.22 4.12 -2.47
C PRO A 185 13.20 3.71 -3.56
N LEU A 186 12.92 2.66 -4.33
CA LEU A 186 13.78 2.27 -5.46
C LEU A 186 13.80 3.33 -6.57
N LEU A 187 12.67 3.97 -6.86
CA LEU A 187 12.59 5.10 -7.81
C LEU A 187 13.33 6.34 -7.29
N LEU A 188 13.44 6.50 -5.98
CA LEU A 188 14.26 7.55 -5.37
C LEU A 188 15.76 7.24 -5.45
N LEU A 189 16.15 5.98 -5.61
CA LEU A 189 17.54 5.63 -5.90
C LEU A 189 17.90 5.88 -7.37
N ASN A 190 16.91 5.94 -8.25
CA ASN A 190 17.11 6.04 -9.69
C ASN A 190 17.54 7.45 -10.15
N PRO A 191 18.71 7.60 -10.79
CA PRO A 191 19.21 8.92 -11.19
C PRO A 191 18.34 9.62 -12.25
N HIS A 192 17.60 8.86 -13.05
CA HIS A 192 16.72 9.41 -14.09
C HIS A 192 15.41 9.96 -13.52
N HIS A 193 14.86 9.32 -12.48
CA HIS A 193 13.49 9.61 -12.00
C HIS A 193 13.44 10.32 -10.66
N ALA A 194 14.46 10.15 -9.80
CA ALA A 194 14.37 10.59 -8.41
C ALA A 194 14.03 12.08 -8.27
N ARG A 195 14.66 12.95 -9.08
CA ARG A 195 14.37 14.40 -9.05
C ARG A 195 12.92 14.69 -9.41
N GLN A 196 12.31 13.92 -10.32
CA GLN A 196 10.89 14.09 -10.65
C GLN A 196 10.01 13.65 -9.47
N VAL A 197 10.29 12.48 -8.89
CA VAL A 197 9.55 11.98 -7.71
C VAL A 197 9.60 12.99 -6.54
N GLU A 198 10.77 13.57 -6.29
CA GLU A 198 10.95 14.59 -5.25
C GLU A 198 10.18 15.89 -5.56
N ARG A 199 10.12 16.32 -6.83
CA ARG A 199 9.27 17.46 -7.22
C ARG A 199 7.79 17.16 -6.99
N MET A 200 7.33 15.94 -7.29
CA MET A 200 5.94 15.53 -7.04
C MET A 200 5.59 15.64 -5.55
N ALA A 201 6.52 15.23 -4.68
CA ALA A 201 6.38 15.29 -3.22
C ALA A 201 6.43 16.72 -2.68
N LEU A 202 7.37 17.55 -3.15
CA LEU A 202 7.44 18.97 -2.81
C LEU A 202 6.17 19.72 -3.24
N ALA A 203 5.64 19.42 -4.42
CA ALA A 203 4.37 19.96 -4.89
C ALA A 203 3.18 19.45 -4.07
N ALA A 204 3.24 18.23 -3.53
CA ALA A 204 2.23 17.71 -2.61
C ALA A 204 2.23 18.43 -1.26
N ALA A 205 3.39 18.90 -0.81
CA ALA A 205 3.57 19.68 0.42
C ALA A 205 3.24 21.18 0.28
N GLY A 206 2.65 21.63 -0.84
CA GLY A 206 2.35 23.05 -1.07
C GLY A 206 3.53 23.88 -1.60
N GLY A 207 4.56 23.24 -2.13
CA GLY A 207 5.73 23.88 -2.73
C GLY A 207 6.82 24.27 -1.73
N LYS A 208 7.93 24.84 -2.23
CA LYS A 208 9.13 25.15 -1.43
C LYS A 208 8.87 26.12 -0.27
N ARG A 209 7.94 27.06 -0.42
CA ARG A 209 7.60 28.04 0.62
C ARG A 209 6.79 27.42 1.76
N ALA A 210 5.89 26.50 1.46
CA ALA A 210 5.14 25.77 2.47
C ALA A 210 6.03 24.78 3.23
N ALA A 211 6.91 24.06 2.51
CA ALA A 211 7.90 23.17 3.12
C ALA A 211 8.81 23.92 4.13
N ARG A 212 9.37 25.07 3.74
CA ARG A 212 10.21 25.89 4.64
C ARG A 212 9.50 26.44 5.87
N ARG A 213 8.20 26.76 5.77
CA ARG A 213 7.40 27.20 6.93
C ARG A 213 7.09 26.05 7.88
N ALA A 214 6.93 24.85 7.31
CA ALA A 214 6.57 23.68 8.05
C ALA A 214 7.78 23.11 8.84
N ASP A 215 9.02 23.37 8.40
CA ASP A 215 10.26 23.09 9.16
C ASP A 215 10.37 23.88 10.48
N ALA A 216 9.65 25.01 10.62
CA ALA A 216 9.71 25.86 11.82
C ALA A 216 8.77 25.41 12.95
N SER A 217 7.84 24.48 12.70
CA SER A 217 7.05 23.84 13.74
C SER A 217 7.57 22.43 13.96
N ALA A 218 7.80 22.04 15.22
CA ALA A 218 8.44 20.79 15.63
C ALA A 218 7.74 19.48 15.17
N ALA A 219 6.65 19.57 14.38
CA ALA A 219 5.91 18.45 13.82
C ALA A 219 5.59 18.57 12.31
N GLY A 220 5.98 19.65 11.61
CA GLY A 220 5.29 20.05 10.37
C GLY A 220 5.98 19.81 9.03
N GLY A 221 7.33 19.79 8.95
CA GLY A 221 8.07 20.07 7.70
C GLY A 221 8.27 18.95 6.69
N GLN A 222 7.94 17.71 7.06
CA GLN A 222 8.37 16.54 6.29
C GLN A 222 7.75 16.50 4.88
N VAL A 223 8.60 16.48 3.85
CA VAL A 223 8.18 16.25 2.47
C VAL A 223 7.74 14.80 2.31
N ARG A 224 6.45 14.59 2.10
CA ARG A 224 5.79 13.27 2.01
C ARG A 224 5.09 13.11 0.67
N LEU A 225 5.08 11.88 0.13
CA LEU A 225 4.36 11.57 -1.10
C LEU A 225 3.24 10.57 -0.87
N TRP A 226 3.45 9.59 0.01
CA TRP A 226 2.54 8.49 0.28
C TRP A 226 1.13 8.96 0.69
N GLY A 227 0.99 9.76 1.76
CA GLY A 227 -0.31 10.22 2.24
C GLY A 227 -1.10 11.05 1.21
N PRO A 228 -0.51 12.11 0.61
CA PRO A 228 -1.18 12.87 -0.44
C PRO A 228 -1.56 12.04 -1.69
N ALA A 229 -0.70 11.10 -2.10
CA ALA A 229 -0.99 10.19 -3.21
C ALA A 229 -2.15 9.25 -2.87
N LEU A 230 -2.15 8.66 -1.67
CA LEU A 230 -3.25 7.83 -1.19
C LEU A 230 -4.58 8.56 -1.17
N ARG A 231 -4.64 9.75 -0.57
CA ARG A 231 -5.89 10.54 -0.54
C ARG A 231 -6.40 10.90 -1.94
N THR A 232 -5.49 10.97 -2.92
CA THR A 232 -5.87 11.20 -4.32
C THR A 232 -6.35 9.93 -4.99
N LEU A 233 -5.76 8.77 -4.70
CA LEU A 233 -6.06 7.51 -5.38
C LEU A 233 -7.18 6.71 -4.69
N LEU A 234 -7.21 6.60 -3.38
CA LEU A 234 -8.15 5.77 -2.61
C LEU A 234 -9.36 6.54 -2.08
N ARG A 235 -9.96 7.40 -2.90
CA ARG A 235 -11.16 8.14 -2.48
C ARG A 235 -12.36 7.19 -2.35
N PRO A 236 -13.17 7.25 -1.28
CA PRO A 236 -14.38 6.45 -1.19
C PRO A 236 -15.33 6.86 -2.31
N SER A 237 -16.18 5.94 -2.76
CA SER A 237 -17.29 6.28 -3.65
C SER A 237 -18.25 7.25 -2.94
N GLU A 238 -19.03 8.03 -3.69
CA GLU A 238 -19.96 9.00 -3.08
C GLU A 238 -20.95 8.37 -2.11
N ALA A 239 -21.40 7.14 -2.40
CA ALA A 239 -22.26 6.39 -1.50
C ALA A 239 -21.56 6.06 -0.18
N VAL A 240 -20.32 5.57 -0.23
CA VAL A 240 -19.53 5.29 0.98
C VAL A 240 -19.24 6.59 1.72
N GLN A 241 -18.83 7.66 1.03
CA GLN A 241 -18.53 8.95 1.63
C GLN A 241 -19.75 9.52 2.38
N ARG A 242 -20.96 9.45 1.81
CA ARG A 242 -22.19 9.86 2.50
C ARG A 242 -22.44 9.05 3.77
N SER A 243 -22.26 7.73 3.73
CA SER A 243 -22.38 6.88 4.92
C SER A 243 -21.35 7.21 6.00
N LEU A 244 -20.11 7.54 5.59
CA LEU A 244 -19.05 7.94 6.51
C LEU A 244 -19.36 9.28 7.18
N SER A 245 -19.81 10.28 6.41
CA SER A 245 -20.23 11.57 6.94
C SER A 245 -21.37 11.44 7.93
N ALA A 246 -22.44 10.71 7.57
CA ALA A 246 -23.57 10.49 8.46
C ALA A 246 -23.15 9.80 9.77
N PHE A 247 -22.27 8.80 9.70
CA PHE A 247 -21.73 8.15 10.89
C PHE A 247 -20.93 9.12 11.77
N LEU A 248 -20.06 9.95 11.19
CA LEU A 248 -19.28 10.92 11.95
C LEU A 248 -20.18 11.97 12.62
N ASP A 249 -21.15 12.51 11.89
CA ASP A 249 -22.07 13.52 12.40
C ASP A 249 -22.89 12.97 13.57
N GLU A 250 -23.45 11.77 13.42
CA GLU A 250 -24.28 11.12 14.45
C GLU A 250 -23.46 10.67 15.66
N GLN A 251 -22.32 10.02 15.43
CA GLN A 251 -21.61 9.31 16.50
C GLN A 251 -20.62 10.18 17.26
N THR A 252 -20.09 11.22 16.62
CA THR A 252 -19.06 12.08 17.21
C THR A 252 -19.59 13.41 17.69
N ALA A 253 -20.66 13.95 17.10
CA ALA A 253 -21.14 15.31 17.36
C ALA A 253 -20.00 16.36 17.33
N GLY A 254 -19.00 16.16 16.45
CA GLY A 254 -17.82 17.01 16.33
C GLY A 254 -16.76 16.83 17.44
N GLN A 255 -16.95 15.93 18.39
CA GLN A 255 -15.96 15.64 19.43
C GLN A 255 -14.69 15.02 18.83
N PRO A 256 -13.51 15.35 19.37
CA PRO A 256 -12.26 14.75 18.92
C PRO A 256 -12.23 13.25 19.23
N MET A 257 -11.73 12.48 18.27
CA MET A 257 -11.52 11.03 18.42
C MET A 257 -10.07 10.63 18.17
N VAL A 258 -9.66 9.54 18.82
CA VAL A 258 -8.49 8.73 18.46
C VAL A 258 -9.00 7.46 17.79
N SER A 259 -8.23 6.88 16.88
CA SER A 259 -8.56 5.58 16.29
C SER A 259 -7.54 4.50 16.65
N MET A 260 -7.98 3.25 16.65
CA MET A 260 -7.12 2.08 16.88
C MET A 260 -7.47 0.98 15.90
N HIS A 261 -6.44 0.41 15.25
CA HIS A 261 -6.58 -0.81 14.46
C HIS A 261 -5.98 -2.02 15.16
N VAL A 262 -6.85 -2.94 15.57
CA VAL A 262 -6.47 -4.20 16.21
C VAL A 262 -6.53 -5.34 15.21
N ARG A 263 -5.36 -5.82 14.76
CA ARG A 263 -5.24 -6.91 13.78
C ARG A 263 -5.41 -8.30 14.38
N ALA A 264 -4.96 -8.51 15.62
CA ALA A 264 -5.00 -9.80 16.32
C ALA A 264 -6.21 -9.88 17.25
N GLN A 265 -6.60 -11.10 17.64
CA GLN A 265 -7.64 -11.28 18.65
C GLN A 265 -7.07 -11.03 20.06
N LEU A 266 -7.67 -10.12 20.83
CA LEU A 266 -7.20 -9.78 22.18
C LEU A 266 -7.81 -10.64 23.30
N THR A 267 -8.94 -11.32 23.04
CA THR A 267 -9.73 -11.97 24.09
C THR A 267 -9.12 -13.24 24.69
N GLY A 268 -8.04 -13.75 24.12
CA GLY A 268 -7.29 -14.89 24.67
C GLY A 268 -6.08 -14.50 25.52
N ASP A 269 -5.80 -13.20 25.67
CA ASP A 269 -4.58 -12.71 26.31
C ASP A 269 -4.88 -11.42 27.10
N ALA A 270 -5.14 -11.58 28.39
CA ALA A 270 -5.50 -10.47 29.28
C ALA A 270 -4.42 -9.38 29.34
N ASN A 271 -3.14 -9.75 29.19
CA ASN A 271 -2.05 -8.80 29.20
C ASN A 271 -2.06 -7.93 27.93
N LYS A 272 -2.29 -8.53 26.76
CA LYS A 272 -2.42 -7.76 25.50
C LYS A 272 -3.64 -6.84 25.51
N LEU A 273 -4.77 -7.31 26.04
CA LEU A 273 -5.95 -6.46 26.19
C LEU A 273 -5.67 -5.28 27.13
N ALA A 274 -5.04 -5.53 28.28
CA ALA A 274 -4.70 -4.50 29.25
C ALA A 274 -3.69 -3.49 28.69
N ALA A 275 -2.67 -3.94 27.97
CA ALA A 275 -1.68 -3.08 27.32
C ALA A 275 -2.31 -2.21 26.22
N ALA A 276 -3.17 -2.79 25.37
CA ALA A 276 -3.91 -2.05 24.36
C ALA A 276 -4.82 -0.98 25.00
N ALA A 277 -5.57 -1.33 26.04
CA ALA A 277 -6.41 -0.39 26.78
C ALA A 277 -5.58 0.72 27.45
N ALA A 278 -4.46 0.39 28.08
CA ALA A 278 -3.58 1.37 28.70
C ALA A 278 -3.02 2.37 27.68
N CYS A 279 -2.57 1.88 26.52
CA CYS A 279 -2.11 2.75 25.44
C CYS A 279 -3.24 3.63 24.90
N ALA A 280 -4.46 3.08 24.73
CA ALA A 280 -5.62 3.84 24.27
C ALA A 280 -5.94 4.99 25.24
N ARG A 281 -5.99 4.74 26.56
CA ARG A 281 -6.20 5.80 27.56
C ARG A 281 -5.15 6.89 27.49
N SER A 282 -3.88 6.51 27.38
CA SER A 282 -2.76 7.45 27.26
C SER A 282 -2.95 8.38 26.05
N ARG A 283 -3.26 7.81 24.88
CA ARG A 283 -3.44 8.59 23.65
C ARG A 283 -4.72 9.43 23.64
N LEU A 284 -5.81 8.92 24.22
CA LEU A 284 -7.06 9.68 24.38
C LEU A 284 -6.84 10.92 25.24
N ARG A 285 -6.16 10.79 26.40
CA ARG A 285 -5.78 11.92 27.24
C ARG A 285 -4.88 12.90 26.51
N ALA A 286 -3.84 12.42 25.83
CA ALA A 286 -2.91 13.26 25.08
C ALA A 286 -3.56 14.08 23.96
N ASN A 287 -4.70 13.62 23.43
CA ASN A 287 -5.45 14.31 22.36
C ASN A 287 -6.69 15.06 22.86
N ASN A 288 -6.93 15.08 24.18
CA ASN A 288 -8.17 15.55 24.80
C ASN A 288 -9.42 14.96 24.12
N ALA A 289 -9.42 13.64 23.95
CA ALA A 289 -10.47 12.89 23.24
C ALA A 289 -11.18 11.91 24.20
N SER A 290 -12.49 11.80 24.04
CA SER A 290 -13.37 10.87 24.77
C SER A 290 -13.91 9.74 23.89
N LEU A 291 -13.59 9.77 22.60
CA LEU A 291 -14.06 8.84 21.58
C LEU A 291 -12.90 7.99 21.04
N LEU A 292 -13.10 6.67 21.01
CA LEU A 292 -12.17 5.72 20.39
C LEU A 292 -12.86 5.03 19.21
N PHE A 293 -12.43 5.30 17.98
CA PHE A 293 -12.85 4.50 16.83
C PHE A 293 -12.00 3.22 16.72
N LEU A 294 -12.64 2.06 16.73
CA LEU A 294 -11.99 0.75 16.73
C LEU A 294 -12.24 0.00 15.42
N ALA A 295 -11.17 -0.19 14.64
CA ALA A 295 -11.16 -1.05 13.47
C ALA A 295 -10.58 -2.42 13.84
N THR A 296 -11.38 -3.48 13.70
CA THR A 296 -10.93 -4.87 13.92
C THR A 296 -11.83 -5.87 13.19
N MET A 297 -11.25 -7.00 12.80
CA MET A 297 -11.97 -8.13 12.22
C MET A 297 -12.66 -9.01 13.27
N HIS A 298 -12.36 -8.81 14.56
CA HIS A 298 -12.82 -9.68 15.64
C HIS A 298 -13.88 -8.97 16.49
N GLU A 299 -15.14 -9.39 16.36
CA GLU A 299 -16.26 -8.82 17.13
C GLU A 299 -16.03 -8.90 18.64
N GLN A 300 -15.52 -10.03 19.14
CA GLN A 300 -15.18 -10.20 20.56
C GLN A 300 -14.15 -9.18 21.06
N THR A 301 -13.21 -8.76 20.20
CA THR A 301 -12.21 -7.74 20.54
C THR A 301 -12.87 -6.36 20.71
N ARG A 302 -13.95 -6.07 19.97
CA ARG A 302 -14.71 -4.81 20.14
C ARG A 302 -15.33 -4.74 21.53
N HIS A 303 -16.04 -5.79 21.93
CA HIS A 303 -16.68 -5.85 23.23
C HIS A 303 -15.68 -5.87 24.38
N ALA A 304 -14.59 -6.63 24.27
CA ALA A 304 -13.58 -6.70 25.30
C ALA A 304 -12.85 -5.35 25.51
N LEU A 305 -12.52 -4.64 24.43
CA LEU A 305 -11.87 -3.33 24.56
C LEU A 305 -12.84 -2.26 25.07
N ALA A 306 -14.11 -2.30 24.67
CA ALA A 306 -15.14 -1.44 25.22
C ALA A 306 -15.36 -1.68 26.72
N ALA A 307 -15.40 -2.93 27.16
CA ALA A 307 -15.49 -3.29 28.57
C ALA A 307 -14.26 -2.86 29.37
N ALA A 308 -13.07 -2.91 28.76
CA ALA A 308 -11.83 -2.46 29.38
C ALA A 308 -11.69 -0.93 29.46
N LEU A 309 -12.53 -0.17 28.75
CA LEU A 309 -12.49 1.30 28.67
C LEU A 309 -13.88 1.91 29.00
N PRO A 310 -14.45 1.66 30.20
CA PRO A 310 -15.80 2.13 30.54
C PRO A 310 -15.95 3.66 30.52
N GLU A 311 -14.85 4.39 30.64
CA GLU A 311 -14.79 5.86 30.60
C GLU A 311 -14.77 6.45 29.18
N VAL A 312 -14.69 5.60 28.15
CA VAL A 312 -14.52 5.99 26.74
C VAL A 312 -15.70 5.48 25.92
N LYS A 313 -16.27 6.33 25.05
CA LYS A 313 -17.23 5.86 24.05
C LYS A 313 -16.45 5.18 22.91
N VAL A 314 -16.45 3.84 22.90
CA VAL A 314 -15.83 3.05 21.83
C VAL A 314 -16.81 2.92 20.66
N LEU A 315 -16.38 3.33 19.47
CA LEU A 315 -17.15 3.37 18.23
C LEU A 315 -16.59 2.34 17.24
N TRP A 316 -17.45 1.77 16.39
CA TRP A 316 -17.04 0.96 15.24
C TRP A 316 -18.08 1.06 14.12
N PHE A 317 -17.65 0.85 12.88
CA PHE A 317 -18.54 0.93 11.72
C PHE A 317 -19.03 -0.47 11.31
N GLY A 318 -20.35 -0.63 11.22
CA GLY A 318 -20.99 -1.87 10.77
C GLY A 318 -20.60 -3.12 11.58
N ARG A 319 -20.84 -4.30 11.00
CA ARG A 319 -20.46 -5.59 11.59
C ARG A 319 -18.98 -5.87 11.37
N ALA A 320 -18.35 -6.63 12.27
CA ALA A 320 -17.00 -7.15 12.03
C ALA A 320 -17.07 -8.12 10.85
N ILE A 321 -16.46 -7.76 9.72
CA ILE A 321 -16.41 -8.61 8.54
C ILE A 321 -15.01 -9.24 8.55
N GLY A 322 -14.93 -10.57 8.63
CA GLY A 322 -13.69 -11.33 8.84
C GLY A 322 -12.56 -11.00 7.85
N ALA A 323 -12.25 -11.90 6.92
CA ALA A 323 -11.15 -11.63 5.98
C ALA A 323 -11.47 -10.45 5.04
N GLN A 324 -10.66 -9.40 5.10
CA GLN A 324 -10.74 -8.23 4.21
C GLN A 324 -10.67 -8.66 2.74
N GLY A 325 -11.48 -8.05 1.87
CA GLY A 325 -11.44 -8.32 0.43
C GLY A 325 -12.13 -9.61 -0.04
N SER A 326 -12.67 -10.42 0.87
CA SER A 326 -13.40 -11.67 0.54
C SER A 326 -14.74 -11.45 -0.16
N SER A 327 -15.31 -10.24 -0.06
CA SER A 327 -16.58 -9.87 -0.71
C SER A 327 -16.66 -8.37 -0.93
N ARG A 328 -17.57 -7.93 -1.81
CA ARG A 328 -17.89 -6.50 -2.02
C ARG A 328 -18.19 -5.79 -0.69
N ARG A 329 -18.97 -6.42 0.19
CA ARG A 329 -19.31 -5.86 1.50
C ARG A 329 -18.08 -5.75 2.41
N ALA A 330 -17.22 -6.77 2.43
CA ALA A 330 -15.97 -6.75 3.18
C ALA A 330 -15.04 -5.61 2.71
N THR A 331 -14.94 -5.39 1.39
CA THR A 331 -14.14 -4.31 0.83
C THR A 331 -14.70 -2.93 1.18
N ILE A 332 -16.02 -2.72 1.07
CA ILE A 332 -16.66 -1.47 1.49
C ILE A 332 -16.38 -1.20 2.96
N SER A 333 -16.57 -2.18 3.84
CA SER A 333 -16.28 -2.02 5.28
C SER A 333 -14.82 -1.69 5.55
N ALA A 334 -13.88 -2.37 4.87
CA ALA A 334 -12.45 -2.11 5.04
C ALA A 334 -12.05 -0.69 4.57
N VAL A 335 -12.63 -0.21 3.46
CA VAL A 335 -12.44 1.17 3.00
C VAL A 335 -13.05 2.15 4.00
N SER A 336 -14.26 1.88 4.51
CA SER A 336 -14.90 2.71 5.52
C SER A 336 -14.05 2.83 6.79
N ASP A 337 -13.55 1.71 7.32
CA ASP A 337 -12.69 1.70 8.50
C ASP A 337 -11.42 2.52 8.28
N LEU A 338 -10.73 2.39 7.12
CA LEU A 338 -9.54 3.19 6.81
C LEU A 338 -9.83 4.70 6.86
N TRP A 339 -10.96 5.14 6.31
CA TRP A 339 -11.31 6.55 6.24
C TRP A 339 -11.83 7.10 7.56
N LEU A 340 -12.56 6.32 8.34
CA LEU A 340 -12.98 6.71 9.70
C LEU A 340 -11.79 6.79 10.65
N MET A 341 -10.85 5.84 10.56
CA MET A 341 -9.57 5.95 11.25
C MET A 341 -8.80 7.20 10.79
N GLY A 342 -8.79 7.45 9.48
CA GLY A 342 -8.16 8.63 8.88
C GLY A 342 -8.73 9.97 9.35
N ALA A 343 -9.98 10.00 9.83
CA ALA A 343 -10.61 11.20 10.37
C ALA A 343 -10.21 11.50 11.83
N ALA A 344 -9.54 10.58 12.52
CA ALA A 344 -9.11 10.76 13.90
C ALA A 344 -7.92 11.72 14.02
N LYS A 345 -7.76 12.35 15.19
CA LYS A 345 -6.59 13.18 15.51
C LYS A 345 -5.29 12.37 15.52
N GLU A 346 -5.41 11.11 15.91
CA GLU A 346 -4.31 10.17 15.97
C GLU A 346 -4.77 8.77 15.62
N VAL A 347 -3.87 8.02 14.97
CA VAL A 347 -4.10 6.64 14.56
C VAL A 347 -3.18 5.69 15.32
N MET A 348 -3.74 4.77 16.10
CA MET A 348 -2.99 3.72 16.76
C MET A 348 -2.92 2.49 15.87
N VAL A 349 -1.72 2.00 15.61
CA VAL A 349 -1.45 0.93 14.63
C VAL A 349 -0.64 -0.18 15.27
N THR A 350 -0.97 -1.43 14.94
CA THR A 350 -0.10 -2.56 15.31
C THR A 350 1.11 -2.63 14.37
N PRO A 351 2.31 -2.92 14.89
CA PRO A 351 3.49 -3.12 14.06
C PRO A 351 3.24 -4.17 12.97
N GLY A 352 3.65 -3.83 11.74
CA GLY A 352 3.50 -4.64 10.52
C GLY A 352 2.19 -4.48 9.78
N SER A 353 1.30 -3.63 10.28
CA SER A 353 -0.06 -3.53 9.74
C SER A 353 -0.11 -2.54 8.61
N THR A 354 -0.03 -3.04 7.38
CA THR A 354 -0.17 -2.20 6.20
C THR A 354 -1.53 -1.48 6.17
N PHE A 355 -2.57 -2.07 6.75
CA PHE A 355 -3.87 -1.41 6.96
C PHE A 355 -3.75 -0.17 7.88
N GLY A 356 -3.12 -0.32 9.05
CA GLY A 356 -2.86 0.80 9.95
C GLY A 356 -2.00 1.89 9.32
N TYR A 357 -0.95 1.52 8.58
CA TYR A 357 -0.08 2.48 7.88
C TYR A 357 -0.81 3.27 6.80
N VAL A 358 -1.79 2.66 6.11
CA VAL A 358 -2.65 3.39 5.18
C VAL A 358 -3.55 4.38 5.93
N ALA A 359 -4.17 3.97 7.04
CA ALA A 359 -5.02 4.86 7.84
C ALA A 359 -4.23 6.07 8.39
N HIS A 360 -3.02 5.84 8.92
CA HIS A 360 -2.10 6.91 9.35
C HIS A 360 -1.78 7.88 8.21
N ALA A 361 -1.51 7.36 7.01
CA ALA A 361 -1.19 8.21 5.88
C ALA A 361 -2.41 8.99 5.34
N ILE A 362 -3.61 8.41 5.41
CA ILE A 362 -4.87 9.10 5.09
C ILE A 362 -5.08 10.24 6.07
N SER A 363 -4.91 10.02 7.38
CA SER A 363 -5.07 11.10 8.38
C SER A 363 -4.09 12.23 8.16
N GLY A 364 -2.85 11.92 7.78
CA GLY A 364 -1.76 12.89 7.72
C GLY A 364 -1.39 13.46 9.09
N GLY A 365 -1.99 12.94 10.16
CA GLY A 365 -1.76 13.32 11.54
C GLY A 365 -0.68 12.47 12.20
N ARG A 366 -0.81 12.32 13.52
CA ARG A 366 0.08 11.48 14.33
C ARG A 366 -0.35 10.02 14.27
N ALA A 367 0.58 9.12 14.56
CA ALA A 367 0.27 7.75 14.87
C ALA A 367 1.10 7.23 16.03
N THR A 368 0.57 6.20 16.70
CA THR A 368 1.24 5.48 17.78
C THR A 368 1.29 3.99 17.43
N LEU A 369 2.47 3.40 17.51
CA LEU A 369 2.65 1.95 17.50
C LEU A 369 2.26 1.41 18.87
N TYR A 370 1.52 0.31 18.89
CA TYR A 370 1.21 -0.37 20.13
C TYR A 370 1.21 -1.89 19.99
N GLY A 371 1.57 -2.56 21.08
CA GLY A 371 1.59 -4.02 21.18
C GLY A 371 2.64 -4.71 20.31
N GLY A 372 2.62 -6.04 20.34
CA GLY A 372 3.50 -6.87 19.52
C GLY A 372 3.18 -6.85 18.02
N THR A 373 4.19 -7.16 17.21
CA THR A 373 4.02 -7.43 15.77
C THR A 373 3.15 -8.66 15.52
N HIS A 374 2.30 -8.60 14.49
CA HIS A 374 1.58 -9.77 13.97
C HIS A 374 2.29 -10.40 12.75
N THR A 375 3.52 -9.96 12.49
CA THR A 375 4.40 -10.43 11.42
C THR A 375 5.77 -10.78 12.00
N SER A 376 6.68 -11.38 11.22
CA SER A 376 7.97 -11.81 11.74
C SER A 376 8.78 -10.66 12.35
N HIS A 377 9.38 -10.90 13.52
CA HIS A 377 10.27 -9.96 14.17
C HIS A 377 11.46 -9.56 13.28
N ASP A 378 11.90 -10.44 12.39
CA ASP A 378 13.00 -10.17 11.45
C ASP A 378 12.74 -8.99 10.50
N LEU A 379 11.46 -8.70 10.20
CA LEU A 379 11.09 -7.63 9.28
C LEU A 379 10.86 -6.28 9.96
N ILE A 380 10.52 -6.28 11.25
CA ILE A 380 10.01 -5.09 11.97
C ILE A 380 10.87 -4.72 13.19
N GLY A 381 11.71 -5.65 13.64
CA GLY A 381 12.46 -5.56 14.88
C GLY A 381 11.70 -6.14 16.07
N ALA A 382 12.37 -6.10 17.23
CA ALA A 382 11.78 -6.50 18.50
C ALA A 382 10.74 -5.45 18.93
N THR A 383 9.49 -5.87 19.08
CA THR A 383 8.38 -5.07 19.62
C THR A 383 7.92 -5.71 20.91
N SER A 384 7.69 -4.92 21.95
CA SER A 384 7.11 -5.40 23.22
C SER A 384 5.58 -5.36 23.15
N ASP A 385 4.90 -6.28 23.83
CA ASP A 385 3.45 -6.21 24.02
C ASP A 385 3.00 -4.94 24.75
N ASN A 386 3.93 -4.28 25.47
CA ASN A 386 3.72 -3.00 26.14
C ASN A 386 4.18 -1.79 25.31
N ASP A 387 4.53 -1.96 24.03
CA ASP A 387 4.91 -0.84 23.19
C ASP A 387 3.72 0.14 23.06
N CYS A 388 4.01 1.44 23.14
CA CYS A 388 3.05 2.53 23.02
C CYS A 388 3.82 3.81 22.69
N ARG A 389 4.41 3.85 21.50
CA ARG A 389 5.33 4.91 21.07
C ARG A 389 4.90 5.57 19.78
N GLU A 390 5.27 6.83 19.59
CA GLU A 390 4.94 7.57 18.39
C GLU A 390 5.64 7.01 17.14
N VAL A 391 4.91 6.98 16.02
CA VAL A 391 5.44 6.67 14.70
C VAL A 391 6.21 7.88 14.17
N PRO A 392 7.50 7.75 13.82
CA PRO A 392 8.34 8.91 13.46
C PRO A 392 7.98 9.55 12.11
N THR A 393 7.28 8.83 11.24
CA THR A 393 6.82 9.38 9.95
C THR A 393 5.58 8.67 9.44
N SER A 394 4.72 9.41 8.75
CA SER A 394 3.58 8.84 8.04
C SER A 394 3.96 8.33 6.65
N GLU A 395 5.22 8.41 6.22
CA GLU A 395 5.66 7.87 4.94
C GLU A 395 5.80 6.35 5.03
N ALA A 396 5.33 5.63 4.02
CA ALA A 396 5.46 4.17 3.98
C ALA A 396 6.91 3.73 3.73
N ALA A 397 7.23 2.53 4.21
CA ALA A 397 8.55 1.94 4.09
C ALA A 397 8.59 0.82 3.04
N PHE A 398 9.75 0.65 2.40
CA PHE A 398 10.02 -0.53 1.58
C PHE A 398 10.81 -1.57 2.38
N HIS A 399 10.17 -2.68 2.76
CA HIS A 399 10.80 -3.69 3.62
C HIS A 399 12.06 -4.32 3.00
N PHE A 400 12.15 -4.39 1.67
CA PHE A 400 13.31 -4.99 0.99
C PHE A 400 14.39 -3.97 0.59
N LEU A 401 14.32 -2.72 1.07
CA LEU A 401 15.28 -1.68 0.67
C LEU A 401 16.73 -2.04 1.05
N LYS A 402 16.93 -2.61 2.24
CA LYS A 402 18.25 -3.07 2.70
C LYS A 402 18.80 -4.15 1.76
N HIS A 403 17.96 -5.11 1.40
CA HIS A 403 18.33 -6.21 0.51
C HIS A 403 18.67 -5.72 -0.90
N ALA A 404 17.87 -4.81 -1.47
CA ALA A 404 18.14 -4.20 -2.77
C ALA A 404 19.50 -3.48 -2.79
N ARG A 405 19.82 -2.70 -1.74
CA ARG A 405 21.09 -1.98 -1.60
C ARG A 405 22.30 -2.89 -1.42
N SER A 406 22.13 -4.02 -0.71
CA SER A 406 23.22 -4.98 -0.54
C SER A 406 23.49 -5.78 -1.81
N ARG A 407 22.45 -6.11 -2.58
CA ARG A 407 22.60 -7.00 -3.74
C ARG A 407 22.96 -6.28 -5.04
N PHE A 408 22.47 -5.06 -5.27
CA PHE A 408 22.66 -4.37 -6.55
C PHE A 408 23.54 -3.14 -6.43
N GLU A 409 24.55 -3.06 -7.29
CA GLU A 409 25.47 -1.92 -7.34
C GLU A 409 24.73 -0.63 -7.70
N SER A 410 23.78 -0.69 -8.64
CA SER A 410 22.97 0.46 -9.05
C SER A 410 22.17 1.07 -7.89
N CYS A 411 21.47 0.24 -7.11
CA CYS A 411 20.75 0.68 -5.91
C CYS A 411 21.71 1.25 -4.85
N ARG A 412 22.89 0.64 -4.68
CA ARG A 412 23.90 1.12 -3.73
C ARG A 412 24.47 2.48 -4.13
N ALA A 413 24.76 2.68 -5.42
CA ALA A 413 25.21 3.95 -5.97
C ALA A 413 24.13 5.03 -5.83
N GLY A 414 22.89 4.69 -6.17
CA GLY A 414 21.73 5.55 -5.99
C GLY A 414 21.53 5.99 -4.53
N HIS A 415 21.85 5.12 -3.56
CA HIS A 415 21.67 5.42 -2.13
C HIS A 415 22.59 6.55 -1.65
N ARG A 416 23.86 6.56 -2.08
CA ARG A 416 24.79 7.66 -1.76
C ARG A 416 24.25 8.98 -2.28
N ASN A 417 23.79 8.99 -3.53
CA ASN A 417 23.20 10.17 -4.14
C ASN A 417 21.93 10.61 -3.40
N ALA A 418 21.01 9.68 -3.11
CA ALA A 418 19.76 9.97 -2.43
C ALA A 418 19.97 10.54 -1.01
N SER A 419 20.98 10.06 -0.30
CA SER A 419 21.31 10.54 1.06
C SER A 419 21.90 11.95 1.08
N MET A 420 22.45 12.42 -0.04
CA MET A 420 22.96 13.80 -0.20
C MET A 420 21.89 14.78 -0.71
N ARG A 421 20.70 14.31 -1.11
CA ARG A 421 19.67 15.20 -1.64
C ARG A 421 18.96 15.96 -0.52
N THR A 422 18.47 17.14 -0.86
CA THR A 422 17.87 18.07 0.11
C THR A 422 16.49 17.67 0.61
N THR A 423 15.84 16.67 -0.01
CA THR A 423 14.52 16.23 0.46
C THR A 423 14.67 15.03 1.38
N ASP A 424 13.97 15.07 2.51
CA ASP A 424 13.95 13.96 3.48
C ASP A 424 13.16 12.75 3.00
N LEU A 425 12.50 12.81 1.82
CA LEU A 425 11.57 11.79 1.37
C LEU A 425 12.20 10.39 1.36
N TYR A 426 13.41 10.24 0.81
CA TYR A 426 14.10 8.95 0.79
C TYR A 426 14.43 8.44 2.20
N ARG A 427 14.88 9.34 3.09
CA ARG A 427 15.18 9.02 4.49
C ARG A 427 13.91 8.54 5.20
N LEU A 428 12.80 9.25 5.05
CA LEU A 428 11.51 8.90 5.66
C LEU A 428 10.98 7.57 5.14
N SER A 429 11.04 7.32 3.82
CA SER A 429 10.62 6.04 3.24
C SER A 429 11.57 4.86 3.51
N SER A 430 12.68 5.10 4.22
CA SER A 430 13.63 4.06 4.65
C SER A 430 13.45 3.63 6.11
N VAL A 431 12.61 4.35 6.87
CA VAL A 431 12.31 4.02 8.27
C VAL A 431 11.31 2.88 8.29
N ILE A 432 11.73 1.72 8.78
CA ILE A 432 10.84 0.57 9.02
C ILE A 432 10.01 0.86 10.27
N HIS A 433 8.70 0.63 10.16
CA HIS A 433 7.70 0.87 11.21
C HIS A 433 7.29 -0.41 11.92
#